data_AF-A0A2G8SN64-F1
#
_entry.id   AF-A0A2G8SN64-F1
#
_cell.length_a   1.000
_cell.length_b   1.000
_cell.length_c   1.000
_cell.angle_alpha   90.00
_cell.angle_beta   90.00
_cell.angle_gamma   90.00
#
_symmetry.space_group_name_H-M   'P 1'
#
loop_
_entity.id
_entity.type
_entity.pdbx_description
1 polymer ?
#
loop_
_entity_poly.entity_id
_entity_poly.type
_entity_poly.pdbx_seq_one_letter_code
_entity_poly.pdbx_strand_id
1 'polypeptide(L)'
;MDRLRTLKLDVDVTEQADITAAFAAAHAKFGRVDVVTNNAGYSTVAPEVEALADDVARALFLRDEFLGRGKRRAQVTIVEPGVFATNAFTVIWAPSHPEYNNPVLPVTGLRTGWDSYVPTVLRDPRKAMETMYKLAALKQPPLHFPLGKDAVGITRTKTSAVLTDTDKHESWSEGLDKSA
;
A
#
# COMPACT_ATOMS: atom_id res chain seq x y z
N MET A 1 -3.87 -28.40 23.40
CA MET A 1 -3.82 -27.11 22.69
C MET A 1 -2.89 -27.27 21.50
N ASP A 2 -3.36 -26.97 20.29
CA ASP A 2 -2.52 -27.07 19.10
C ASP A 2 -1.38 -26.04 19.20
N ARG A 3 -0.14 -26.54 19.12
CA ARG A 3 1.06 -25.71 19.25
C ARG A 3 1.32 -25.01 17.92
N LEU A 4 1.46 -23.69 17.95
CA LEU A 4 1.81 -22.89 16.77
C LEU A 4 3.09 -23.46 16.13
N ARG A 5 3.00 -23.85 14.84
CA ARG A 5 4.13 -24.34 14.06
C ARG A 5 4.65 -23.21 13.18
N THR A 6 5.92 -22.87 13.33
CA THR A 6 6.57 -21.80 12.55
C THR A 6 7.70 -22.35 11.68
N LEU A 7 7.93 -21.70 10.53
CA LEU A 7 9.06 -21.92 9.65
C LEU A 7 9.67 -20.56 9.36
N LYS A 8 10.90 -20.33 9.81
CA LYS A 8 11.67 -19.15 9.46
C LYS A 8 12.50 -19.47 8.22
N LEU A 9 12.40 -18.62 7.21
CA LEU A 9 13.17 -18.69 5.97
C LEU A 9 13.85 -17.34 5.77
N ASP A 10 15.04 -17.36 5.22
CA ASP A 10 15.69 -16.18 4.68
C ASP A 10 15.32 -16.09 3.20
N VAL A 11 14.75 -14.97 2.77
CA VAL A 11 14.18 -14.82 1.44
C VAL A 11 14.44 -13.40 0.95
N ASP A 12 15.28 -13.26 -0.06
CA ASP A 12 15.35 -12.02 -0.82
C ASP A 12 14.23 -12.00 -1.88
N VAL A 13 13.30 -11.06 -1.75
CA VAL A 13 12.16 -10.94 -2.68
C VAL A 13 12.56 -10.34 -4.04
N THR A 14 13.78 -9.84 -4.18
CA THR A 14 14.35 -9.43 -5.47
C THR A 14 14.88 -10.62 -6.26
N GLU A 15 15.12 -11.76 -5.60
CA GLU A 15 15.65 -12.98 -6.19
C GLU A 15 14.56 -14.04 -6.41
N GLN A 16 14.23 -14.34 -7.66
CA GLN A 16 13.15 -15.29 -7.98
C GLN A 16 13.42 -16.72 -7.46
N ALA A 17 14.69 -17.11 -7.38
CA ALA A 17 15.10 -18.42 -6.87
C ALA A 17 14.74 -18.58 -5.38
N ASP A 18 14.96 -17.54 -4.58
CA ASP A 18 14.65 -17.53 -3.14
C ASP A 18 13.15 -17.64 -2.89
N ILE A 19 12.34 -16.91 -3.67
CA ILE A 19 10.87 -17.01 -3.61
C ILE A 19 10.42 -18.44 -3.89
N THR A 20 10.95 -19.05 -4.96
CA THR A 20 10.57 -20.41 -5.37
C THR A 20 10.95 -21.43 -4.30
N ALA A 21 12.16 -21.33 -3.75
CA ALA A 21 12.64 -22.17 -2.66
C ALA A 21 11.77 -22.01 -1.41
N ALA A 22 11.33 -20.79 -1.10
CA ALA A 22 10.51 -20.52 0.08
C ALA A 22 9.13 -21.17 -0.01
N PHE A 23 8.45 -21.07 -1.16
CA PHE A 23 7.17 -21.74 -1.38
C PHE A 23 7.31 -23.27 -1.36
N ALA A 24 8.39 -23.81 -1.93
CA ALA A 24 8.67 -25.25 -1.88
C ALA A 24 8.86 -25.74 -0.44
N ALA A 25 9.63 -25.01 0.37
CA ALA A 25 9.86 -25.33 1.77
C ALA A 25 8.57 -25.22 2.61
N ALA A 26 7.76 -24.19 2.37
CA ALA A 26 6.45 -24.02 3.02
C ALA A 26 5.51 -25.18 2.68
N HIS A 27 5.43 -25.56 1.40
CA HIS A 27 4.61 -26.69 0.96
C HIS A 27 5.11 -28.02 1.56
N ALA A 28 6.41 -28.26 1.58
CA ALA A 28 6.98 -29.47 2.19
C ALA A 28 6.66 -29.60 3.68
N LYS A 29 6.60 -28.47 4.42
CA LYS A 29 6.34 -28.47 5.86
C LYS A 29 4.87 -28.42 6.25
N PHE A 30 4.05 -27.67 5.51
CA PHE A 30 2.65 -27.39 5.86
C PHE A 30 1.63 -27.99 4.88
N GLY A 31 2.07 -28.51 3.74
CA GLY A 31 1.24 -29.16 2.72
C GLY A 31 0.48 -28.20 1.80
N ARG A 32 0.30 -26.93 2.18
CA ARG A 32 -0.32 -25.89 1.35
C ARG A 32 0.00 -24.49 1.87
N VAL A 33 -0.32 -23.48 1.08
CA VAL A 33 -0.30 -22.06 1.49
C VAL A 33 -1.69 -21.48 1.27
N ASP A 34 -2.37 -21.09 2.34
CA ASP A 34 -3.74 -20.55 2.30
C ASP A 34 -3.75 -19.03 2.10
N VAL A 35 -2.78 -18.34 2.68
CA VAL A 35 -2.68 -16.87 2.68
C VAL A 35 -1.24 -16.47 2.41
N VAL A 36 -1.04 -15.53 1.49
CA VAL A 36 0.25 -14.91 1.20
C VAL A 36 0.13 -13.42 1.48
N THR A 37 1.04 -12.89 2.29
CA THR A 37 1.15 -11.45 2.55
C THR A 37 2.40 -10.92 1.88
N ASN A 38 2.24 -10.17 0.78
CA ASN A 38 3.36 -9.47 0.15
C ASN A 38 3.67 -8.17 0.91
N ASN A 39 4.36 -8.29 2.05
CA ASN A 39 4.65 -7.17 2.96
C ASN A 39 6.09 -6.64 2.82
N ALA A 40 6.95 -7.30 2.04
CA ALA A 40 8.33 -6.83 1.86
C ALA A 40 8.32 -5.51 1.06
N GLY A 41 8.94 -4.48 1.62
CA GLY A 41 9.02 -3.16 1.00
C GLY A 41 9.65 -2.13 1.93
N TYR A 42 10.06 -1.00 1.35
CA TYR A 42 10.57 0.17 2.05
C TYR A 42 9.72 1.39 1.66
N SER A 43 9.64 2.38 2.55
CA SER A 43 8.92 3.62 2.30
C SER A 43 9.88 4.73 1.92
N THR A 44 9.80 5.20 0.68
CA THR A 44 10.45 6.44 0.23
C THR A 44 9.41 7.54 0.19
N VAL A 45 9.70 8.67 0.83
CA VAL A 45 8.84 9.85 0.77
C VAL A 45 9.51 10.89 -0.12
N ALA A 46 8.94 11.05 -1.31
CA ALA A 46 9.29 12.09 -2.26
C ALA A 46 8.02 12.88 -2.59
N PRO A 47 7.76 13.95 -1.83
CA PRO A 47 6.60 14.79 -2.09
C PRO A 47 6.72 15.56 -3.41
N GLU A 48 7.94 15.62 -3.96
CA GLU A 48 8.22 16.03 -5.34
C GLU A 48 8.54 14.78 -6.18
N VAL A 49 7.71 14.45 -7.19
CA VAL A 49 7.94 13.29 -8.08
C VAL A 49 9.27 13.42 -8.82
N GLU A 50 9.66 14.65 -9.17
CA GLU A 50 10.91 14.98 -9.86
C GLU A 50 12.17 14.79 -8.99
N ALA A 51 12.01 14.61 -7.67
CA ALA A 51 13.12 14.33 -6.75
C ALA A 51 13.43 12.83 -6.60
N LEU A 52 12.66 11.96 -7.28
CA LEU A 52 12.94 10.53 -7.34
C LEU A 52 13.89 10.20 -8.48
N ALA A 53 14.77 9.22 -8.25
CA ALA A 53 15.45 8.57 -9.36
C ALA A 53 14.44 7.80 -10.23
N ASP A 54 14.64 7.78 -11.56
CA ASP A 54 13.71 7.22 -12.54
C ASP A 54 13.33 5.76 -12.28
N ASP A 55 14.28 4.97 -11.77
CA ASP A 55 14.07 3.57 -11.39
C ASP A 55 13.12 3.42 -10.20
N VAL A 56 13.22 4.30 -9.20
CA VAL A 56 12.32 4.36 -8.04
C VAL A 56 10.94 4.87 -8.44
N ALA A 57 10.86 5.91 -9.27
CA ALA A 57 9.59 6.44 -9.76
C ALA A 57 8.81 5.35 -10.52
N ARG A 58 9.48 4.64 -11.44
CA ARG A 58 8.86 3.57 -12.24
C ARG A 58 8.35 2.40 -11.39
N ALA A 59 9.06 2.03 -10.33
CA ALA A 59 8.63 0.97 -9.41
C ALA A 59 7.37 1.35 -8.59
N LEU A 60 7.19 2.65 -8.29
CA LEU A 60 6.04 3.15 -7.53
C LEU A 60 4.75 3.23 -8.36
N PHE A 61 4.83 3.59 -9.64
CA PHE A 61 3.65 3.83 -10.50
C PHE A 61 2.91 2.57 -10.99
N LEU A 62 3.49 1.36 -10.88
CA LEU A 62 2.96 0.14 -11.52
C LEU A 62 1.92 -0.67 -10.70
N ARG A 63 1.32 -0.14 -9.63
CA ARG A 63 0.65 -1.01 -8.63
C ARG A 63 -0.87 -1.24 -8.74
N ASP A 64 -1.63 -0.46 -9.51
CA ASP A 64 -3.10 -0.50 -9.35
C ASP A 64 -3.89 -1.17 -10.49
N GLU A 65 -3.31 -1.37 -11.67
CA GLU A 65 -4.10 -1.69 -12.88
C GLU A 65 -4.28 -3.20 -13.18
N PHE A 66 -3.56 -4.09 -12.50
CA PHE A 66 -3.47 -5.50 -12.92
C PHE A 66 -4.54 -6.45 -12.30
N LEU A 67 -5.33 -6.02 -11.32
CA LEU A 67 -6.09 -6.91 -10.43
C LEU A 67 -7.62 -6.89 -10.65
N GLY A 68 -8.08 -7.05 -11.89
CA GLY A 68 -9.51 -7.13 -12.22
C GLY A 68 -10.32 -8.20 -11.45
N ARG A 69 -11.62 -7.93 -11.26
CA ARG A 69 -12.62 -8.76 -10.53
C ARG A 69 -13.16 -9.95 -11.35
N GLY A 70 -12.32 -10.65 -12.09
CA GLY A 70 -12.69 -11.94 -12.71
C GLY A 70 -12.84 -13.05 -11.66
N LYS A 71 -13.59 -14.13 -11.96
CA LYS A 71 -13.64 -15.36 -11.14
C LYS A 71 -12.24 -16.00 -11.08
N ARG A 72 -11.39 -15.52 -10.17
CA ARG A 72 -10.10 -16.10 -9.86
C ARG A 72 -10.25 -17.10 -8.70
N ARG A 73 -9.46 -18.18 -8.73
CA ARG A 73 -9.43 -19.17 -7.64
C ARG A 73 -8.83 -18.60 -6.35
N ALA A 74 -8.03 -17.54 -6.45
CA ALA A 74 -7.48 -16.80 -5.32
C ALA A 74 -8.16 -15.44 -5.18
N GLN A 75 -8.41 -15.03 -3.94
CA GLN A 75 -8.93 -13.72 -3.59
C GLN A 75 -7.76 -12.76 -3.30
N VAL A 76 -7.91 -11.49 -3.66
CA VAL A 76 -6.87 -10.47 -3.48
C VAL A 76 -7.45 -9.27 -2.75
N THR A 77 -6.72 -8.79 -1.76
CA THR A 77 -6.99 -7.54 -1.05
C THR A 77 -5.71 -6.70 -0.99
N ILE A 78 -5.82 -5.45 -1.43
CA ILE A 78 -4.85 -4.40 -1.26
C ILE A 78 -5.15 -3.75 0.09
N VAL A 79 -4.21 -3.90 1.03
CA VAL A 79 -4.28 -3.25 2.34
C VAL A 79 -3.62 -1.88 2.21
N GLU A 80 -4.36 -0.83 2.58
CA GLU A 80 -3.92 0.56 2.52
C GLU A 80 -3.73 1.05 3.97
N PRO A 81 -2.57 0.81 4.58
CA PRO A 81 -2.36 1.11 5.99
C PRO A 81 -2.26 2.62 6.23
N GLY A 82 -2.79 3.04 7.37
CA GLY A 82 -2.41 4.31 7.99
C GLY A 82 -1.03 4.23 8.64
N VAL A 83 -0.74 5.15 9.55
CA VAL A 83 0.57 5.18 10.24
C VAL A 83 0.60 4.20 11.41
N PHE A 84 1.55 3.26 11.41
CA PHE A 84 1.72 2.25 12.47
C PHE A 84 3.10 2.31 13.11
N ALA A 85 3.18 2.08 14.42
CA ALA A 85 4.41 2.01 15.20
C ALA A 85 5.20 0.74 14.88
N THR A 86 5.93 0.73 13.75
CA THR A 86 6.80 -0.39 13.38
C THR A 86 8.26 0.04 13.37
N ASN A 87 9.16 -0.85 13.78
CA ASN A 87 10.61 -0.61 13.68
C ASN A 87 11.11 -0.66 12.22
N ALA A 88 10.24 -1.03 11.27
CA ALA A 88 10.48 -1.01 9.83
C ALA A 88 10.06 0.33 9.19
N PHE A 89 9.52 1.27 9.96
CA PHE A 89 9.12 2.60 9.49
C PHE A 89 10.35 3.54 9.45
N THR A 90 11.35 3.20 8.63
CA THR A 90 12.42 4.14 8.28
C THR A 90 11.96 4.95 7.08
N VAL A 91 11.53 6.19 7.33
CA VAL A 91 11.21 7.12 6.26
C VAL A 91 12.51 7.61 5.65
N ILE A 92 12.76 7.25 4.39
CA ILE A 92 13.85 7.82 3.60
C ILE A 92 13.28 9.03 2.87
N TRP A 93 13.74 10.22 3.27
CA TRP A 93 13.41 11.47 2.60
C TRP A 93 14.31 11.67 1.39
N ALA A 94 13.72 11.86 0.22
CA ALA A 94 14.49 12.34 -0.93
C ALA A 94 15.06 13.75 -0.61
N PRO A 95 16.26 14.09 -1.13
CA PRO A 95 16.80 15.44 -1.03
C PRO A 95 15.78 16.47 -1.53
N SER A 96 15.64 17.59 -0.82
CA SER A 96 14.76 18.67 -1.25
C SER A 96 15.32 19.32 -2.52
N HIS A 97 14.49 19.45 -3.55
CA HIS A 97 14.87 20.19 -4.76
C HIS A 97 14.89 21.70 -4.46
N PRO A 98 15.88 22.49 -4.96
CA PRO A 98 16.05 23.90 -4.59
C PRO A 98 14.80 24.77 -4.76
N GLU A 99 13.98 24.50 -5.78
CA GLU A 99 12.73 25.23 -6.04
C GLU A 99 11.62 24.98 -4.99
N TYR A 100 11.73 23.90 -4.21
CA TYR A 100 10.76 23.49 -3.20
C TYR A 100 11.16 23.92 -1.77
N ASN A 101 12.23 24.70 -1.61
CA ASN A 101 12.68 25.22 -0.31
C ASN A 101 11.86 26.42 0.20
N ASN A 102 10.80 26.83 -0.50
CA ASN A 102 9.95 27.93 -0.07
C ASN A 102 9.06 27.49 1.13
N PRO A 103 9.12 28.19 2.28
CA PRO A 103 8.41 27.80 3.50
C PRO A 103 6.88 27.86 3.40
N VAL A 104 6.34 28.55 2.39
CA VAL A 104 4.88 28.65 2.16
C VAL A 104 4.35 27.45 1.38
N LEU A 105 5.23 26.67 0.73
CA LEU A 105 4.79 25.52 -0.04
C LEU A 105 4.27 24.41 0.90
N PRO A 106 3.15 23.74 0.53
CA PRO A 106 2.61 22.62 1.30
C PRO A 106 3.63 21.52 1.58
N VAL A 107 4.58 21.31 0.66
CA VAL A 107 5.63 20.29 0.80
C VAL A 107 6.62 20.59 1.93
N THR A 108 6.98 21.86 2.11
CA THR A 108 7.87 22.29 3.20
C THR A 108 7.19 22.13 4.55
N GLY A 109 5.88 22.42 4.61
CA GLY A 109 5.05 22.16 5.78
C GLY A 109 4.95 20.66 6.11
N LEU A 110 4.83 19.79 5.09
CA LEU A 110 4.82 18.34 5.29
C LEU A 110 6.15 17.83 5.85
N ARG A 111 7.28 18.26 5.27
CA ARG A 111 8.62 17.86 5.71
C ARG A 111 8.93 18.30 7.14
N THR A 112 8.61 19.55 7.49
CA THR A 112 8.87 20.10 8.84
C THR A 112 7.85 19.64 9.89
N GLY A 113 6.61 19.38 9.49
CA GLY A 113 5.55 18.92 10.38
C GLY A 113 5.55 17.41 10.65
N TRP A 114 6.30 16.62 9.88
CA TRP A 114 6.26 15.16 9.93
C TRP A 114 6.52 14.59 11.32
N ASP A 115 7.62 14.99 11.96
CA ASP A 115 8.02 14.46 13.26
C ASP A 115 7.02 14.83 14.38
N SER A 116 6.30 15.94 14.21
CA SER A 116 5.22 16.34 15.13
C SER A 116 3.91 15.63 14.81
N TYR A 117 3.65 15.32 13.55
CA TYR A 117 2.42 14.69 13.07
C TYR A 117 2.39 13.18 13.35
N VAL A 118 3.46 12.45 13.03
CA VAL A 118 3.52 10.98 13.13
C VAL A 118 3.09 10.46 14.51
N PRO A 119 3.54 11.01 15.65
CA PRO A 119 3.09 10.56 16.96
C PRO A 119 1.58 10.66 17.19
N THR A 120 0.90 11.61 16.54
CA THR A 120 -0.55 11.84 16.72
C THR A 120 -1.43 10.83 16.01
N VAL A 121 -0.91 10.20 14.96
CA VAL A 121 -1.63 9.21 14.14
C VAL A 121 -1.09 7.79 14.31
N LEU A 122 -0.11 7.62 15.18
CA LEU A 122 0.60 6.36 15.40
C LEU A 122 -0.33 5.28 15.98
N ARG A 123 -0.42 4.14 15.30
CA ARG A 123 -1.28 3.00 15.68
C ARG A 123 -0.48 1.78 16.13
N ASP A 124 -1.12 0.92 16.90
CA ASP A 124 -0.55 -0.35 17.37
C ASP A 124 -0.52 -1.40 16.23
N PRO A 125 0.66 -1.88 15.81
CA PRO A 125 0.77 -2.90 14.77
C PRO A 125 0.16 -4.24 15.16
N ARG A 126 0.06 -4.57 16.45
CA ARG A 126 -0.59 -5.82 16.90
C ARG A 126 -2.07 -5.82 16.56
N LYS A 127 -2.75 -4.68 16.77
CA LYS A 127 -4.16 -4.50 16.38
C LYS A 127 -4.34 -4.49 14.86
N ALA A 128 -3.33 -4.02 14.13
CA ALA A 128 -3.30 -4.13 12.66
C ALA A 128 -3.31 -5.60 12.23
N MET A 129 -2.42 -6.43 12.81
CA MET A 129 -2.34 -7.85 12.51
C MET A 129 -3.59 -8.63 12.90
N GLU A 130 -4.22 -8.32 14.04
CA GLU A 130 -5.52 -8.88 14.41
C GLU A 130 -6.60 -8.57 13.36
N THR A 131 -6.57 -7.37 12.79
CA THR A 131 -7.50 -6.96 11.74
C THR A 131 -7.20 -7.66 10.43
N MET A 132 -5.94 -7.78 10.03
CA MET A 132 -5.51 -8.51 8.84
C MET A 132 -5.86 -10.01 8.94
N TYR A 133 -5.78 -10.60 10.13
CA TYR A 133 -6.22 -11.98 10.36
C TYR A 133 -7.74 -12.14 10.12
N LYS A 134 -8.55 -11.22 10.65
CA LYS A 134 -10.00 -11.20 10.40
C LYS A 134 -10.32 -11.00 8.92
N LEU A 135 -9.59 -10.12 8.24
CA LEU A 135 -9.72 -9.84 6.81
C LEU A 135 -9.44 -11.09 5.96
N ALA A 136 -8.36 -11.81 6.27
CA ALA A 136 -7.99 -13.04 5.57
C ALA A 136 -9.01 -14.18 5.75
N ALA A 137 -9.82 -14.15 6.82
CA ALA A 137 -10.86 -15.12 7.09
C ALA A 137 -12.21 -14.79 6.41
N LEU A 138 -12.34 -13.65 5.72
CA LEU A 138 -13.58 -13.29 5.03
C LEU A 138 -13.81 -14.20 3.82
N LYS A 139 -15.06 -14.68 3.66
CA LYS A 139 -15.45 -15.44 2.46
C LYS A 139 -15.40 -14.61 1.18
N GLN A 140 -15.58 -13.30 1.30
CA GLN A 140 -15.57 -12.34 0.20
C GLN A 140 -14.85 -11.07 0.68
N PRO A 141 -13.51 -11.09 0.73
CA PRO A 141 -12.75 -9.94 1.17
C PRO A 141 -12.83 -8.81 0.12
N PRO A 142 -12.80 -7.53 0.55
CA PRO A 142 -12.79 -6.40 -0.37
C PRO A 142 -11.48 -6.33 -1.16
N LEU A 143 -11.52 -5.68 -2.33
CA LEU A 143 -10.30 -5.44 -3.12
C LEU A 143 -9.40 -4.37 -2.47
N HIS A 144 -9.97 -3.28 -1.95
CA HIS A 144 -9.24 -2.23 -1.23
C HIS A 144 -9.70 -2.20 0.21
N PHE A 145 -8.74 -2.18 1.16
CA PHE A 145 -9.04 -2.14 2.58
C PHE A 145 -8.19 -1.08 3.30
N PRO A 146 -8.76 0.13 3.51
CA PRO A 146 -8.13 1.15 4.33
C PRO A 146 -7.99 0.66 5.79
N LEU A 147 -6.76 0.43 6.23
CA LEU A 147 -6.44 -0.10 7.55
C LEU A 147 -6.01 1.03 8.48
N GLY A 148 -7.00 1.65 9.12
CA GLY A 148 -6.82 2.78 10.04
C GLY A 148 -7.87 3.86 9.81
N LYS A 149 -8.25 4.60 10.86
CA LYS A 149 -9.22 5.71 10.77
C LYS A 149 -8.70 6.90 9.97
N ASP A 150 -7.40 7.14 10.00
CA ASP A 150 -6.65 8.07 9.16
C ASP A 150 -6.75 7.65 7.69
N ALA A 151 -6.40 6.41 7.36
CA ALA A 151 -6.51 5.86 6.01
C ALA A 151 -7.95 5.92 5.49
N VAL A 152 -8.93 5.54 6.32
CA VAL A 152 -10.36 5.68 6.00
C VAL A 152 -10.73 7.14 5.74
N GLY A 153 -10.24 8.08 6.55
CA GLY A 153 -10.48 9.51 6.38
C GLY A 153 -9.92 10.03 5.05
N ILE A 154 -8.66 9.72 4.76
CA ILE A 154 -7.98 10.10 3.52
C ILE A 154 -8.71 9.52 2.31
N THR A 155 -9.05 8.23 2.36
CA THR A 155 -9.78 7.54 1.30
C THR A 155 -11.11 8.23 1.03
N ARG A 156 -11.90 8.50 2.07
CA ARG A 156 -13.20 9.18 1.93
C ARG A 156 -13.04 10.56 1.29
N THR A 157 -12.14 11.38 1.82
CA THR A 157 -11.91 12.73 1.30
C THR A 157 -11.50 12.70 -0.17
N LYS A 158 -10.54 11.84 -0.54
CA LYS A 158 -10.07 11.73 -1.92
C LYS A 158 -11.16 11.22 -2.86
N THR A 159 -11.85 10.15 -2.51
CA THR A 159 -12.93 9.58 -3.33
C THR A 159 -14.07 10.57 -3.50
N SER A 160 -14.47 11.29 -2.44
CA SER A 160 -15.51 12.32 -2.53
C SER A 160 -15.10 13.49 -3.43
N ALA A 161 -13.85 13.96 -3.36
CA ALA A 161 -13.37 15.02 -4.23
C ALA A 161 -13.36 14.58 -5.71
N VAL A 162 -12.81 13.40 -5.99
CA VAL A 162 -12.80 12.83 -7.35
C VAL A 162 -14.21 12.67 -7.88
N LEU A 163 -15.14 12.12 -7.09
CA LEU A 163 -16.53 11.96 -7.49
C LEU A 163 -17.18 13.32 -7.79
N THR A 164 -16.95 14.32 -6.94
CA THR A 164 -17.48 15.68 -7.13
C THR A 164 -17.01 16.27 -8.46
N ASP A 165 -15.72 16.15 -8.77
CA ASP A 165 -15.15 16.64 -10.03
C ASP A 165 -15.67 15.84 -11.23
N THR A 166 -15.82 14.52 -11.11
CA THR A 166 -16.42 13.66 -12.13
C THR A 166 -17.86 14.11 -12.44
N ASP A 167 -18.71 14.20 -11.42
CA ASP A 167 -20.12 14.57 -11.60
C ASP A 167 -20.26 15.97 -12.20
N LYS A 168 -19.39 16.90 -11.81
CA LYS A 168 -19.38 18.27 -12.35
C LYS A 168 -19.03 18.33 -13.84
N HIS A 169 -18.20 17.43 -14.33
CA HIS A 169 -17.67 17.46 -15.70
C HIS A 169 -18.11 16.26 -16.54
N GLU A 170 -19.09 15.47 -16.08
CA GLU A 170 -19.55 14.23 -16.73
C GLU A 170 -19.90 14.46 -18.21
N SER A 171 -20.62 15.54 -18.49
CA SER A 171 -21.08 15.89 -19.85
C SER A 171 -19.95 16.11 -20.85
N TRP A 172 -18.72 16.40 -20.40
CA TRP A 172 -17.57 16.55 -21.28
C TRP A 172 -17.11 15.22 -21.89
N SER A 173 -17.61 14.09 -21.37
CA SER A 173 -17.31 12.75 -21.85
C SER A 173 -18.36 12.22 -22.84
N GLU A 174 -19.44 12.95 -23.11
CA GLU A 174 -20.48 12.54 -24.05
C GLU A 174 -20.02 12.67 -25.52
N GLY A 175 -20.43 11.72 -26.37
CA GLY A 175 -20.16 11.78 -27.82
C GLY A 175 -18.70 11.52 -28.22
N LEU A 176 -17.86 11.02 -27.31
CA LEU A 176 -16.46 10.63 -27.58
C LEU A 176 -16.31 9.24 -28.23
N ASP A 177 -17.43 8.53 -28.42
CA ASP A 177 -17.43 7.24 -29.09
C ASP A 177 -16.99 7.40 -30.56
N LYS A 178 -16.26 6.41 -31.09
CA LYS A 178 -15.93 6.40 -32.51
C LYS A 178 -17.23 6.31 -33.32
N SER A 179 -17.40 7.21 -34.29
CA SER A 179 -18.47 7.08 -35.29
C SER A 179 -18.31 5.74 -36.02
N ALA A 180 -19.42 5.01 -36.16
CA ALA A 180 -19.50 3.73 -36.85
C ALA A 180 -19.13 3.83 -38.34
#